data_AF-A0A4R0WWY9-F1
#
_entry.id   AF-A0A4R0WWY9-F1
#
_cell.length_a   1.000
_cell.length_b   1.000
_cell.length_c   1.000
_cell.angle_alpha   90.00
_cell.angle_beta   90.00
_cell.angle_gamma   90.00
#
_symmetry.space_group_name_H-M   'P 1'
#
loop_
_entity.id
_entity.type
_entity.pdbx_description
1 polymer ?
#
loop_
_entity_poly.entity_id
_entity_poly.type
_entity_poly.pdbx_seq_one_letter_code
_entity_poly.pdbx_strand_id
1 'polypeptide(L)'
;MSPQLAEILQDALNFTRYVASPFVLNGRPDSIRLWLDAQREQRACLIAKVDRAMEAVALFPEGDTWTDEERVLSHEWVRRHYPNETASTQAALRMAWRDDQRLSRSRTLIRRARRQARSLSG
;
A
#
# COMPACT_ATOMS: atom_id res chain seq x y z
N MET A 1 7.41 7.42 -6.29
CA MET A 1 7.05 6.78 -5.01
C MET A 1 7.40 7.75 -3.91
N SER A 2 6.52 7.97 -2.93
CA SER A 2 6.88 8.75 -1.74
C SER A 2 8.07 8.07 -1.04
N PRO A 3 9.15 8.78 -0.67
CA PRO A 3 10.32 8.20 0.00
C PRO A 3 9.94 7.44 1.28
N GLN A 4 8.86 7.86 1.95
CA GLN A 4 8.31 7.22 3.14
C GLN A 4 7.79 5.79 2.88
N LEU A 5 7.21 5.53 1.71
CA LEU A 5 6.74 4.18 1.34
C LEU A 5 7.90 3.22 1.05
N ALA A 6 9.00 3.74 0.49
CA ALA A 6 10.19 2.94 0.24
C ALA A 6 10.85 2.51 1.54
N GLU A 7 10.94 3.39 2.54
CA GLU A 7 11.42 3.05 3.89
C GLU A 7 10.53 2.01 4.57
N ILE A 8 9.20 2.18 4.55
CA ILE A 8 8.27 1.22 5.16
C ILE A 8 8.41 -0.16 4.52
N LEU A 9 8.52 -0.23 3.19
CA LEU A 9 8.73 -1.49 2.47
C LEU A 9 10.08 -2.12 2.83
N GLN A 10 11.15 -1.32 2.90
CA GLN A 10 12.46 -1.82 3.26
C GLN A 10 12.47 -2.37 4.70
N ASP A 11 11.82 -1.68 5.64
CA ASP A 11 11.71 -2.11 7.04
C ASP A 11 10.86 -3.39 7.16
N ALA A 12 9.77 -3.50 6.41
CA ALA A 12 8.95 -4.71 6.38
C ALA A 12 9.72 -5.91 5.82
N LEU A 13 10.49 -5.71 4.74
CA LEU A 13 11.34 -6.75 4.16
C LEU A 13 12.47 -7.15 5.13
N ASN A 14 13.08 -6.19 5.82
CA ASN A 14 14.10 -6.46 6.82
C ASN A 14 13.52 -7.25 8.01
N PHE A 15 12.34 -6.87 8.50
CA PHE A 15 11.64 -7.56 9.58
C PHE A 15 11.30 -9.00 9.19
N THR A 16 10.66 -9.22 8.04
CA THR A 16 10.31 -10.57 7.58
C THR A 16 11.53 -11.45 7.36
N ARG A 17 12.64 -10.89 6.85
CA ARG A 17 13.91 -11.61 6.71
C ARG A 17 14.49 -12.03 8.06
N TYR A 18 14.40 -11.16 9.07
CA TYR A 18 14.91 -11.43 10.42
C TYR A 18 14.05 -12.45 11.17
N VAL A 19 12.71 -12.36 11.04
CA VAL A 19 11.77 -13.32 11.62
C VAL A 19 11.93 -14.71 10.99
N ALA A 20 12.06 -14.78 9.66
CA ALA A 20 12.15 -16.05 8.93
C ALA A 20 13.48 -16.79 9.18
N SER A 21 14.53 -16.07 9.61
CA SER A 21 15.83 -16.68 9.86
C SER A 21 16.60 -16.00 11.00
N PRO A 22 16.28 -16.34 12.25
CA PRO A 22 17.01 -15.81 13.41
C PRO A 22 18.50 -16.21 13.42
N PHE A 23 18.86 -17.27 12.70
CA PHE A 23 20.21 -17.86 12.73
C PHE A 23 21.16 -17.36 11.63
N VAL A 24 20.66 -16.66 10.60
CA VAL A 24 21.46 -16.38 9.39
C VAL A 24 22.15 -15.02 9.41
N LEU A 25 21.80 -14.11 10.33
CA LEU A 25 22.30 -12.73 10.25
C LEU A 25 23.10 -12.22 11.45
N ASN A 26 22.85 -12.67 12.69
CA ASN A 26 23.47 -12.05 13.88
C ASN A 26 23.96 -13.03 14.96
N GLY A 27 24.16 -14.30 14.62
CA GLY A 27 24.48 -15.32 15.62
C GLY A 27 23.26 -15.71 16.47
N ARG A 28 23.40 -16.82 17.20
CA ARG A 28 22.33 -17.37 18.03
C ARG A 28 21.86 -16.30 19.02
N PRO A 29 20.56 -15.96 19.11
CA PRO A 29 20.11 -15.00 20.10
C PRO A 29 20.45 -15.50 21.50
N ASP A 30 21.01 -14.62 22.34
CA ASP A 30 21.41 -14.93 23.72
C ASP A 30 20.24 -15.50 24.55
N SER A 31 19.00 -15.12 24.18
CA SER A 31 17.77 -15.65 24.72
C SER A 31 16.64 -15.58 23.71
N ILE A 32 15.90 -16.68 23.54
CA ILE A 32 14.69 -16.73 22.70
C ILE A 32 13.65 -15.71 23.18
N ARG A 33 13.55 -15.44 24.50
CA ARG A 33 12.62 -14.45 25.04
C ARG A 33 12.97 -13.03 24.60
N LEU A 34 14.25 -12.66 24.71
CA LEU A 34 14.74 -11.34 24.25
C LEU A 34 14.55 -11.17 22.74
N TRP A 35 14.78 -12.23 21.96
CA TRP A 35 14.52 -12.20 20.53
C TRP A 35 13.03 -11.97 20.20
N LEU A 36 12.13 -12.68 20.88
CA LEU A 36 10.68 -12.51 20.71
C LEU A 36 10.23 -11.09 21.10
N ASP A 37 10.77 -10.53 22.18
CA ASP A 37 10.42 -9.18 22.61
C ASP A 37 10.94 -8.13 21.61
N ALA A 38 12.16 -8.30 21.08
CA ALA A 38 12.67 -7.46 20.00
C ALA A 38 11.79 -7.55 18.72
N GLN A 39 11.25 -8.75 18.40
CA GLN A 39 10.32 -8.88 17.27
C GLN A 39 9.01 -8.13 17.50
N ARG A 40 8.49 -8.18 18.73
CA ARG A 40 7.26 -7.47 19.10
C ARG A 40 7.44 -5.96 18.98
N GLU A 41 8.58 -5.45 19.46
CA GLU A 41 8.91 -4.04 19.38
C GLU A 41 9.09 -3.58 17.92
N GLN A 42 9.86 -4.33 17.12
CA GLN A 42 10.04 -4.01 15.69
C GLN A 42 8.72 -4.03 14.93
N ARG A 43 7.86 -5.02 15.19
CA ARG A 43 6.52 -5.09 14.61
C ARG A 43 5.67 -3.89 15.01
N ALA A 44 5.66 -3.52 16.29
CA ALA A 44 4.89 -2.38 16.79
C ALA A 44 5.36 -1.07 16.13
N CYS A 45 6.67 -0.88 15.98
CA CYS A 45 7.26 0.26 15.28
C CYS A 45 6.84 0.29 13.80
N LEU A 46 6.89 -0.84 13.10
CA LEU A 46 6.48 -0.93 11.70
C LEU A 46 4.99 -0.59 11.51
N ILE A 47 4.11 -1.11 12.39
CA ILE A 47 2.69 -0.78 12.39
C ILE A 47 2.50 0.74 12.56
N ALA A 48 3.17 1.35 13.54
CA ALA A 48 3.06 2.79 13.77
C ALA A 48 3.54 3.63 12.57
N LYS A 49 4.56 3.17 11.82
CA LYS A 49 4.99 3.84 10.58
C LYS A 49 3.94 3.74 9.48
N VAL A 50 3.32 2.57 9.32
CA VAL A 50 2.22 2.35 8.37
C VAL A 50 1.03 3.22 8.73
N ASP A 51 0.61 3.22 10.00
CA ASP A 51 -0.54 4.01 10.45
C ASP A 51 -0.35 5.50 10.17
N ARG A 52 0.85 6.05 10.48
CA ARG A 52 1.18 7.45 10.15
C ARG A 52 1.15 7.73 8.64
N ALA A 53 1.63 6.79 7.82
CA ALA A 53 1.57 6.95 6.37
C ALA A 53 0.12 6.91 5.86
N MET A 54 -0.72 6.04 6.44
CA MET A 54 -2.14 5.94 6.13
C MET A 54 -2.90 7.20 6.54
N GLU A 55 -2.62 7.77 7.70
CA GLU A 55 -3.15 9.07 8.13
C GLU A 55 -2.74 10.19 7.18
N ALA A 56 -1.46 10.25 6.79
CA ALA A 56 -0.97 11.24 5.83
C ALA A 56 -1.68 11.13 4.46
N VAL A 57 -1.96 9.91 4.00
CA VAL A 57 -2.74 9.66 2.77
C VAL A 57 -4.20 10.06 2.95
N ALA A 58 -4.81 9.76 4.09
CA ALA A 58 -6.21 10.08 4.39
C ALA A 58 -6.46 11.60 4.46
N LEU A 59 -5.44 12.38 4.83
CA LEU A 59 -5.50 13.84 4.88
C LEU A 59 -5.45 14.50 3.49
N PHE A 60 -5.17 13.74 2.42
CA PHE A 60 -5.34 14.29 1.06
C PHE A 60 -6.83 14.49 0.80
N PRO A 61 -7.30 15.74 0.62
CA PRO A 61 -8.71 15.97 0.37
C PRO A 61 -9.16 15.22 -0.88
N GLU A 62 -10.38 14.69 -0.86
CA GLU A 62 -11.13 14.32 -2.06
C GLU A 62 -11.43 15.61 -2.86
N GLY A 63 -10.41 16.27 -3.39
CA GLY A 63 -10.54 17.52 -4.14
C GLY A 63 -11.29 17.32 -5.47
N ASP A 64 -11.40 18.39 -6.26
CA ASP A 64 -12.11 18.46 -7.56
C ASP A 64 -11.64 17.46 -8.63
N THR A 65 -10.62 16.66 -8.35
CA THR A 65 -10.10 15.67 -9.29
C THR A 65 -10.90 14.36 -9.31
N TRP A 66 -11.84 14.16 -8.37
CA TRP A 66 -12.68 12.96 -8.33
C TRP A 66 -13.95 13.15 -9.16
N THR A 67 -14.26 12.15 -9.99
CA THR A 67 -15.58 12.04 -10.63
C THR A 67 -16.60 11.46 -9.63
N ASP A 68 -17.88 11.77 -9.82
CA ASP A 68 -18.94 11.23 -8.95
C ASP A 68 -19.01 9.70 -9.01
N GLU A 69 -18.76 9.11 -10.18
CA GLU A 69 -18.64 7.66 -10.34
C GLU A 69 -17.49 7.08 -9.51
N GLU A 70 -16.32 7.70 -9.51
CA GLU A 70 -15.18 7.26 -8.69
C GLU A 70 -15.51 7.34 -7.19
N ARG A 71 -16.24 8.38 -6.75
CA ARG A 71 -16.66 8.51 -5.36
C ARG A 71 -17.57 7.36 -4.93
N VAL A 72 -18.62 7.08 -5.70
CA VAL A 72 -19.59 6.01 -5.38
C VAL A 72 -18.92 4.64 -5.41
N LEU A 73 -18.22 4.31 -6.49
CA LEU A 73 -17.62 2.99 -6.67
C LEU A 73 -16.51 2.70 -5.65
N SER A 74 -15.66 3.69 -5.35
CA SER A 74 -14.64 3.53 -4.31
C SER A 74 -15.26 3.28 -2.95
N HIS A 75 -16.34 4.01 -2.62
CA HIS A 75 -17.02 3.90 -1.34
C HIS A 75 -17.70 2.52 -1.19
N GLU A 76 -18.41 2.06 -2.22
CA GLU A 76 -19.01 0.72 -2.24
C GLU A 76 -17.96 -0.38 -2.13
N TRP A 77 -16.86 -0.24 -2.88
CA TRP A 77 -15.76 -1.21 -2.84
C TRP A 77 -15.16 -1.32 -1.45
N VAL A 78 -14.87 -0.19 -0.79
CA VAL A 78 -14.34 -0.19 0.59
C VAL A 78 -15.34 -0.77 1.57
N ARG A 79 -16.62 -0.38 1.53
CA ARG A 79 -17.64 -0.93 2.45
C ARG A 79 -17.81 -2.44 2.30
N ARG A 80 -17.65 -2.97 1.09
CA ARG A 80 -17.79 -4.41 0.83
C ARG A 80 -16.59 -5.23 1.33
N HIS A 81 -15.37 -4.73 1.17
CA HIS A 81 -14.15 -5.50 1.44
C HIS A 81 -13.53 -5.20 2.81
N TYR A 82 -13.78 -4.00 3.34
CA TYR A 82 -13.13 -3.47 4.54
C TYR A 82 -14.13 -2.75 5.47
N PRO A 83 -15.25 -3.39 5.87
CA PRO A 83 -16.34 -2.72 6.59
C PRO A 83 -15.96 -2.27 8.02
N ASN A 84 -14.97 -2.93 8.63
CA ASN A 84 -14.58 -2.71 10.03
C ASN A 84 -13.34 -1.81 10.16
N GLU A 85 -12.81 -1.31 9.05
CA GLU A 85 -11.64 -0.43 9.07
C GLU A 85 -12.00 0.97 9.55
N THR A 86 -11.03 1.66 10.13
CA THR A 86 -11.19 3.06 10.59
C THR A 86 -11.48 4.00 9.41
N ALA A 87 -12.06 5.17 9.69
CA ALA A 87 -12.35 6.16 8.66
C ALA A 87 -11.09 6.60 7.89
N SER A 88 -9.95 6.73 8.57
CA SER A 88 -8.66 7.06 7.94
C SER A 88 -8.20 5.94 7.00
N THR A 89 -8.26 4.69 7.44
CA THR A 89 -7.93 3.54 6.60
C THR A 89 -8.87 3.44 5.40
N GLN A 90 -10.17 3.64 5.59
CA GLN A 90 -11.14 3.66 4.50
C GLN A 90 -10.85 4.76 3.48
N ALA A 91 -10.51 5.98 3.91
CA ALA A 91 -10.16 7.08 3.00
C ALA A 91 -8.90 6.76 2.18
N ALA A 92 -7.86 6.23 2.83
CA ALA A 92 -6.63 5.83 2.15
C ALA A 92 -6.87 4.67 1.16
N LEU A 93 -7.72 3.70 1.51
CA LEU A 93 -8.13 2.63 0.59
C LEU A 93 -8.89 3.15 -0.63
N ARG A 94 -9.74 4.17 -0.45
CA ARG A 94 -10.44 4.82 -1.58
C ARG A 94 -9.44 5.53 -2.51
N MET A 95 -8.45 6.21 -1.96
CA MET A 95 -7.36 6.83 -2.74
C MET A 95 -6.57 5.78 -3.53
N ALA A 96 -6.18 4.68 -2.89
CA ALA A 96 -5.47 3.58 -3.53
C ALA A 96 -6.29 2.92 -4.66
N TRP A 97 -7.59 2.70 -4.42
CA TRP A 97 -8.51 2.18 -5.42
C TRP A 97 -8.56 3.09 -6.65
N ARG A 98 -8.69 4.40 -6.47
CA ARG A 98 -8.74 5.37 -7.57
C ARG A 98 -7.48 5.33 -8.42
N ASP A 99 -6.31 5.33 -7.78
CA ASP A 99 -5.03 5.31 -8.46
C ASP A 99 -4.87 4.04 -9.31
N ASP A 100 -5.30 2.88 -8.79
CA ASP A 100 -5.32 1.62 -9.54
C ASP A 100 -6.27 1.66 -10.76
N GLN A 101 -7.49 2.21 -10.60
CA GLN A 101 -8.43 2.35 -11.71
C GLN A 101 -7.87 3.24 -12.84
N ARG A 102 -7.19 4.33 -12.48
CA ARG A 102 -6.58 5.26 -13.45
C ARG A 102 -5.38 4.65 -14.17
N LEU A 103 -4.56 3.88 -13.46
CA LEU A 103 -3.45 3.11 -14.04
C LEU A 103 -3.98 2.06 -15.03
N SER A 104 -5.02 1.32 -14.65
CA SER A 104 -5.64 0.29 -15.49
C SER A 104 -6.27 0.87 -16.77
N ARG A 105 -6.97 2.01 -16.67
CA ARG A 105 -7.51 2.74 -17.83
C ARG A 105 -6.39 3.22 -18.76
N SER A 106 -5.33 3.82 -18.21
CA SER A 106 -4.17 4.29 -18.98
C SER A 106 -3.49 3.15 -19.75
N ARG A 107 -3.27 1.99 -19.10
CA ARG A 107 -2.70 0.80 -19.75
C ARG A 107 -3.57 0.29 -20.90
N THR A 108 -4.88 0.37 -20.76
CA THR A 108 -5.84 -0.05 -21.80
C THR A 108 -5.80 0.89 -23.00
N LEU A 109 -5.75 2.20 -22.77
CA LEU A 109 -5.65 3.21 -23.82
C LEU A 109 -4.35 3.08 -24.63
N ILE A 110 -3.21 2.89 -23.95
CA ILE A 110 -1.91 2.66 -24.60
C ILE A 110 -1.94 1.41 -25.49
N ARG A 111 -2.58 0.32 -25.02
CA ARG A 111 -2.74 -0.91 -25.82
C ARG A 111 -3.60 -0.69 -27.05
N ARG A 112 -4.69 0.09 -26.96
CA ARG A 112 -5.55 0.43 -28.10
C ARG A 112 -4.84 1.32 -29.12
N ALA A 113 -4.15 2.37 -28.67
CA ALA A 113 -3.38 3.27 -29.53
C ALA A 113 -2.30 2.51 -30.33
N ARG A 114 -1.60 1.56 -29.69
CA ARG A 114 -0.62 0.70 -30.38
C ARG A 114 -1.24 -0.22 -31.44
N ARG A 115 -2.49 -0.67 -31.25
CA ARG A 115 -3.20 -1.49 -32.26
C ARG A 115 -3.64 -0.66 -33.46
N GLN A 116 -4.17 0.55 -33.22
CA GLN A 116 -4.55 1.47 -34.30
C GLN A 116 -3.35 1.99 -35.10
N ALA A 117 -2.23 2.29 -34.44
CA ALA A 117 -1.00 2.68 -35.15
C ALA A 117 -0.49 1.57 -36.07
N ARG A 118 -0.63 0.30 -35.69
CA ARG A 118 -0.24 -0.84 -36.53
C ARG A 118 -1.18 -1.10 -37.70
N SER A 119 -2.46 -0.75 -37.60
CA SER A 119 -3.43 -0.93 -38.69
C SER A 119 -3.38 0.17 -39.75
N LEU A 120 -2.72 1.30 -39.47
CA LEU A 120 -2.57 2.43 -40.39
C LEU A 120 -1.22 2.42 -41.13
N SER A 121 -0.32 1.48 -40.80
CA SER A 121 1.02 1.36 -41.38
C SER A 121 1.19 0.12 -42.27
N GLY A 122 0.10 -0.58 -42.60
CA GLY A 122 0.07 -1.70 -43.55
C GLY A 122 -0.99 -1.46 -44.60
#